data_AF-A0AAV7UPG1-F1
#
_entry.id   AF-A0AAV7UPG1-F1
#
_cell.length_a   1.000
_cell.length_b   1.000
_cell.length_c   1.000
_cell.angle_alpha   90.00
_cell.angle_beta   90.00
_cell.angle_gamma   90.00
#
_symmetry.space_group_name_H-M   'P 1'
#
loop_
_entity.id
_entity.type
_entity.pdbx_description
1 polymer ?
#
loop_
_entity_poly.entity_id
_entity_poly.type
_entity_poly.pdbx_seq_one_letter_code
_entity_poly.pdbx_strand_id
1 'polypeptide(L)' 'KQWFMFPPEDTPFMYPTRIPYEESSIFSKVNVVNPDWKSFPQFRNVQAHVVTLQPG' A
#
# COMPACT_ATOMS: atom_id res chain seq x y z
N LYS A 1 16.76 -2.40 -4.61
CA LYS A 1 15.28 -2.61 -4.56
C LYS A 1 14.69 -1.63 -3.56
N GLN A 2 13.60 -0.93 -3.89
CA GLN A 2 12.90 -0.04 -2.95
C GLN A 2 11.67 -0.74 -2.38
N TRP A 3 11.46 -0.60 -1.08
CA TRP A 3 10.34 -1.18 -0.34
C TRP A 3 9.56 -0.06 0.35
N PHE A 4 8.24 -0.16 0.27
CA PHE A 4 7.31 0.71 0.99
C PHE A 4 6.61 -0.15 2.03
N MET A 5 6.77 0.20 3.30
CA MET A 5 6.15 -0.50 4.41
C MET A 5 5.16 0.44 5.09
N PHE A 6 3.98 -0.06 5.38
CA PHE A 6 2.89 0.69 6.01
C PHE A 6 2.53 0.01 7.31
N PRO A 7 2.31 0.77 8.38
CA PRO A 7 1.89 0.19 9.64
C PRO A 7 0.44 -0.32 9.54
N PRO A 8 0.06 -1.36 10.32
CA PRO A 8 -1.24 -2.01 10.18
C PRO A 8 -2.43 -1.07 10.45
N GLU A 9 -2.27 -0.05 11.29
CA GLU A 9 -3.27 0.99 11.54
C GLU A 9 -3.69 1.77 10.29
N ASP A 10 -2.84 1.83 9.27
CA ASP A 10 -3.11 2.51 8.00
C ASP A 10 -3.92 1.66 7.02
N THR A 11 -4.11 0.36 7.31
CA THR A 11 -4.84 -0.57 6.43
C THR A 11 -6.17 -0.03 5.91
N PRO A 12 -7.04 0.62 6.74
CA PRO A 12 -8.30 1.17 6.25
C PRO A 12 -8.12 2.24 5.15
N PHE A 13 -7.05 3.03 5.22
CA PHE A 13 -6.74 4.09 4.25
C PHE A 13 -6.07 3.57 2.98
N MET A 14 -5.64 2.30 2.98
CA MET A 14 -5.01 1.63 1.85
C MET A 14 -6.01 0.93 0.92
N TYR A 15 -7.32 1.03 1.17
CA TYR A 15 -8.37 0.45 0.31
C TYR A 15 -8.16 -1.05 0.05
N PRO A 16 -8.20 -1.90 1.11
CA PRO A 16 -7.90 -3.31 1.01
C PRO A 16 -8.86 -4.03 0.07
N THR A 17 -8.35 -4.99 -0.68
CA THR A 17 -9.12 -5.81 -1.62
C THR A 17 -8.62 -7.25 -1.57
N ARG A 18 -9.55 -8.19 -1.73
CA ARG A 18 -9.22 -9.60 -2.00
C ARG A 18 -9.29 -9.83 -3.50
N ILE A 19 -8.29 -10.51 -4.02
CA ILE A 19 -8.27 -10.93 -5.43
C ILE A 19 -8.90 -12.34 -5.47
N PRO A 20 -9.78 -12.64 -6.45
CA PRO A 20 -10.31 -14.00 -6.60
C PRO A 20 -9.18 -15.03 -6.66
N TYR A 21 -9.36 -16.17 -5.99
CA TYR A 21 -8.39 -17.28 -5.88
C TYR A 21 -7.13 -16.98 -5.04
N GLU A 22 -6.98 -15.76 -4.52
CA GLU A 22 -5.98 -15.40 -3.49
C GLU A 22 -6.65 -15.44 -2.12
N GLU A 23 -6.52 -16.56 -1.41
CA GLU A 23 -7.22 -16.77 -0.14
C GLU A 23 -6.46 -16.18 1.07
N SER A 24 -5.13 -16.11 0.96
CA SER A 24 -4.21 -15.80 2.07
C SER A 24 -3.69 -14.36 2.10
N SER A 25 -3.98 -13.58 1.07
CA SER A 25 -3.42 -12.23 0.90
C SER A 25 -4.49 -11.15 0.79
N ILE A 26 -4.20 -9.98 1.35
CA ILE A 26 -4.99 -8.77 1.17
C ILE A 26 -4.11 -7.77 0.42
N PHE A 27 -4.63 -7.23 -0.67
CA PHE A 27 -3.92 -6.28 -1.53
C PHE A 27 -4.47 -4.87 -1.35
N SER A 28 -3.69 -3.85 -1.68
CA SER A 28 -4.18 -2.48 -1.80
C SER A 28 -4.68 -2.20 -3.22
N LYS A 29 -5.79 -1.47 -3.36
CA LYS A 29 -6.22 -0.94 -4.67
C LYS A 29 -5.39 0.26 -5.14
N VAL A 30 -4.57 0.84 -4.27
CA VAL A 30 -3.83 2.07 -4.55
C VAL A 30 -2.48 1.74 -5.18
N ASN A 31 -2.16 2.43 -6.28
CA ASN A 31 -0.78 2.45 -6.77
C ASN A 31 0.05 3.37 -5.86
N VAL A 32 0.91 2.79 -5.03
CA VAL A 32 1.72 3.51 -4.04
C VAL A 32 2.71 4.50 -4.67
N VAL A 33 3.19 4.23 -5.89
CA VAL A 33 4.16 5.11 -6.57
C VAL A 33 3.45 6.27 -7.28
N ASN A 34 2.23 6.04 -7.77
CA ASN A 34 1.41 7.06 -8.41
C ASN A 34 -0.07 6.95 -7.99
N PRO A 35 -0.43 7.46 -6.80
CA PRO A 35 -1.78 7.33 -6.27
C PRO A 35 -2.80 8.17 -7.03
N ASP A 36 -3.97 7.61 -7.33
CA ASP A 36 -5.11 8.40 -7.79
C ASP A 36 -5.84 9.04 -6.59
N TRP A 37 -5.54 10.31 -6.34
CA TRP A 37 -6.11 11.06 -5.22
C TRP A 37 -7.61 11.34 -5.35
N LYS A 38 -8.21 11.24 -6.54
CA LYS A 38 -9.65 11.42 -6.72
C LYS A 38 -10.41 10.19 -6.25
N SER A 39 -9.91 9.01 -6.60
CA SER A 39 -10.49 7.72 -6.23
C SER A 39 -10.11 7.30 -4.80
N PHE A 40 -8.92 7.70 -4.33
CA PHE A 40 -8.35 7.27 -3.05
C PHE A 40 -7.92 8.45 -2.15
N PRO A 41 -8.83 9.37 -1.79
CA PRO A 41 -8.48 10.58 -1.04
C PRO A 41 -7.92 10.30 0.36
N GLN A 42 -8.33 9.19 1.01
CA GLN A 42 -7.89 8.84 2.36
C GLN A 42 -6.45 8.33 2.41
N PHE A 43 -5.88 7.93 1.26
CA PHE A 43 -4.50 7.46 1.17
C PHE A 43 -3.48 8.55 1.55
N ARG A 44 -3.89 9.82 1.64
CA ARG A 44 -3.04 10.91 2.15
C ARG A 44 -2.69 10.78 3.64
N ASN A 45 -3.44 9.97 4.38
CA ASN A 45 -3.28 9.84 5.83
C ASN A 45 -2.30 8.73 6.22
N VAL A 46 -1.80 7.94 5.27
CA VAL A 46 -0.89 6.81 5.56
C VAL A 46 0.54 7.29 5.81
N GLN A 47 1.25 6.59 6.68
CA GLN A 47 2.64 6.84 7.03
C GLN A 47 3.55 5.73 6.46
N ALA A 48 4.11 6.00 5.28
CA ALA A 48 5.02 5.06 4.61
C ALA A 48 6.43 5.11 5.21
N HIS A 49 6.97 3.93 5.53
CA HIS A 49 8.39 3.72 5.79
C HIS A 49 9.05 3.22 4.50
N VAL A 50 9.93 4.03 3.91
CA VAL A 50 10.59 3.72 2.62
C VAL A 50 12.01 3.24 2.87
N VAL A 51 12.33 2.03 2.39
CA VAL A 51 13.66 1.42 2.53
C VAL A 51 14.23 1.07 1.16
N THR A 52 15.41 1.60 0.86
CA THR A 52 16.15 1.24 -0.36
C THR A 52 17.22 0.21 0.00
N LEU A 53 16.97 -1.04 -0.36
CA LEU A 53 17.91 -2.14 -0.25
C LEU A 53 18.93 -2.08 -1.38
N GLN A 54 20.20 -1.92 -1.02
CA GLN A 54 21.33 -1.98 -1.95
C GLN A 54 21.80 -3.43 -2.13
N PRO A 55 22.36 -3.78 -3.31
CA PRO A 55 23.09 -5.05 -3.47
C PRO A 55 24.24 -5.13 -2.47
N GLY A 56 24.43 -6.31 -1.88
CA GLY A 56 25.57 -6.63 -1.01
C GLY A 56 26.79 -7.10 -1.79
#